data_AF-A0A920VQC1-F1
#
_entry.id   AF-A0A920VQC1-F1
#
_cell.length_a   1.000
_cell.length_b   1.000
_cell.length_c   1.000
_cell.angle_alpha   90.00
_cell.angle_beta   90.00
_cell.angle_gamma   90.00
#
_symmetry.space_group_name_H-M   'P 1'
#
loop_
_entity.id
_entity.type
_entity.pdbx_description
1 polymer ?
#
loop_
_entity_poly.entity_id
_entity_poly.type
_entity_poly.pdbx_seq_one_letter_code
_entity_poly.pdbx_strand_id
1 'polypeptide(L)'
;MGAKTITLLTKAIRPLPDKWHGLQDQEVRFRQRYLDLISNEKAMQNALLRTKIVRSMRDFMHARGFIEVETPILVPVAGGAQATPFATHHNQLNRICI
;
A
#
# COMPACT_ATOMS: atom_id res chain seq x y z
N MET A 1 17.23 13.32 -32.84
CA MET A 1 15.83 13.80 -32.91
C MET A 1 15.45 14.35 -31.54
N GLY A 2 15.01 15.61 -31.48
CA GLY A 2 14.51 16.25 -30.25
C GLY A 2 12.99 16.39 -30.28
N ALA A 3 12.38 16.61 -29.11
CA ALA A 3 10.95 16.86 -29.02
C ALA A 3 10.55 18.15 -29.77
N LYS A 4 9.47 18.11 -30.56
CA LYS A 4 8.95 19.28 -31.30
C LYS A 4 8.12 20.21 -30.42
N THR A 5 7.45 19.68 -29.40
CA THR A 5 6.58 20.41 -28.48
C THR A 5 6.64 19.78 -27.10
N ILE A 6 6.64 20.62 -26.05
CA ILE A 6 6.58 20.19 -24.65
C ILE A 6 5.32 20.80 -24.03
N THR A 7 4.46 19.96 -23.45
CA THR A 7 3.25 20.38 -22.74
C THR A 7 3.37 20.03 -21.27
N LEU A 8 3.22 21.02 -20.39
CA LEU A 8 3.22 20.80 -18.95
C LEU A 8 1.89 20.14 -18.53
N LEU A 9 1.96 18.87 -18.13
CA LEU A 9 0.78 18.14 -17.63
C LEU A 9 0.40 18.56 -16.21
N THR A 10 1.41 18.76 -15.35
CA THR A 10 1.18 19.18 -13.97
C THR A 10 2.40 19.91 -13.41
N LYS A 11 2.16 20.94 -12.61
CA LYS A 11 3.20 21.73 -11.96
C LYS A 11 3.46 21.21 -10.55
N ALA A 12 4.69 20.79 -10.28
CA ALA A 12 5.13 20.52 -8.90
C ALA A 12 5.14 21.83 -8.09
N ILE A 13 4.41 21.84 -6.97
CA ILE A 13 4.26 23.01 -6.08
C ILE A 13 5.38 23.06 -5.02
N ARG A 14 6.05 21.92 -4.76
CA ARG A 14 7.21 21.81 -3.87
C ARG A 14 8.38 21.18 -4.63
N PRO A 15 9.63 21.56 -4.32
CA PRO A 15 10.79 20.91 -4.92
C PRO A 15 10.84 19.44 -4.50
N LEU A 16 11.34 18.58 -5.39
CA LEU A 16 11.66 17.21 -5.04
C LEU A 16 12.89 17.19 -4.11
N PRO A 17 12.97 16.24 -3.17
CA PRO A 17 14.16 16.06 -2.36
C PRO A 17 15.37 15.74 -3.24
N ASP A 18 16.53 16.24 -2.83
CA ASP A 18 17.76 16.15 -3.60
C ASP A 18 18.10 14.68 -3.94
N LYS A 19 18.43 14.40 -5.21
CA LYS A 19 18.76 13.03 -5.65
C LYS A 19 19.99 12.45 -4.95
N TRP A 20 20.91 13.30 -4.51
CA TRP A 20 22.23 12.91 -3.98
C TRP A 20 22.26 12.76 -2.46
N HIS A 21 21.63 13.69 -1.73
CA HIS A 21 21.52 13.58 -0.27
C HIS A 21 20.30 12.76 0.15
N GLY A 22 19.28 12.66 -0.72
CA GLY A 22 18.15 11.76 -0.58
C GLY A 22 17.23 12.02 0.61
N LEU A 23 16.09 11.35 0.60
CA LEU A 23 15.33 11.06 1.82
C LEU A 23 16.06 9.94 2.57
N GLN A 24 17.11 10.26 3.32
CA GLN A 24 17.82 9.25 4.13
C GLN A 24 17.03 8.87 5.39
N ASP A 25 16.31 9.83 5.96
CA ASP A 25 15.50 9.62 7.14
C ASP A 25 14.36 8.62 6.87
N GLN A 26 14.45 7.46 7.52
CA GLN A 26 13.48 6.39 7.39
C GLN A 26 12.07 6.79 7.82
N GLU A 27 11.95 7.63 8.85
CA GLU A 27 10.65 8.10 9.34
C GLU A 27 9.97 8.97 8.28
N VAL A 28 10.71 9.92 7.70
CA VAL A 28 10.17 10.79 6.64
C VAL A 28 9.77 9.98 5.42
N ARG A 29 10.56 8.97 5.03
CA ARG A 29 10.21 8.06 3.92
C ARG A 29 8.88 7.32 4.15
N PHE A 30 8.62 6.90 5.39
CA PHE A 30 7.40 6.18 5.73
C PHE A 30 6.18 7.10 5.88
N ARG A 31 6.38 8.32 6.40
CA ARG A 31 5.33 9.36 6.47
C ARG A 31 4.99 9.95 5.10
N GLN A 32 5.98 10.13 4.23
CA GLN A 32 5.86 10.71 2.89
C GLN A 32 6.19 9.69 1.82
N ARG A 33 5.47 8.55 1.84
CA ARG A 33 5.73 7.40 0.96
C ARG A 33 5.77 7.75 -0.52
N TYR A 34 4.96 8.73 -0.97
CA TYR A 34 4.95 9.17 -2.36
C TYR A 34 6.32 9.71 -2.82
N LEU A 35 7.06 10.42 -1.95
CA LEU A 35 8.42 10.88 -2.27
C LEU A 35 9.41 9.72 -2.31
N ASP A 36 9.30 8.77 -1.37
CA ASP A 36 10.13 7.57 -1.35
C ASP A 36 9.94 6.75 -2.65
N LEU A 37 8.70 6.58 -3.12
CA LEU A 37 8.42 5.86 -4.36
C LEU A 37 8.94 6.58 -5.62
N ILE A 38 8.96 7.91 -5.65
CA ILE A 38 9.49 8.69 -6.79
C ILE A 38 11.02 8.69 -6.81
N SER A 39 11.65 8.83 -5.64
CA SER A 39 13.08 9.09 -5.54
C SER A 39 13.92 7.84 -5.25
N ASN A 40 13.32 6.73 -4.81
CA ASN A 40 14.02 5.50 -4.45
C ASN A 40 13.58 4.33 -5.32
N GLU A 41 14.45 3.95 -6.26
CA GLU A 41 14.18 2.83 -7.18
C GLU A 41 13.94 1.51 -6.43
N LYS A 42 14.71 1.23 -5.37
CA LYS A 42 14.51 0.01 -4.57
C LYS A 42 13.13 -0.01 -3.90
N ALA A 43 12.64 1.13 -3.41
CA ALA A 43 11.30 1.22 -2.84
C ALA A 43 10.22 0.94 -3.89
N MET A 44 10.37 1.50 -5.09
CA MET A 44 9.47 1.23 -6.22
C MET A 44 9.51 -0.26 -6.64
N GLN A 45 10.69 -0.85 -6.77
CA GLN A 45 10.83 -2.27 -7.13
C GLN A 45 10.19 -3.19 -6.07
N ASN A 46 10.35 -2.88 -4.78
CA ASN A 46 9.70 -3.63 -3.70
C ASN A 46 8.16 -3.54 -3.78
N ALA A 47 7.62 -2.35 -4.07
CA ALA A 47 6.18 -2.15 -4.24
C ALA A 47 5.62 -2.98 -5.42
N LEU A 48 6.32 -2.98 -6.55
CA LEU A 48 5.97 -3.79 -7.72
C LEU A 48 6.14 -5.29 -7.47
N LEU A 49 7.16 -5.70 -6.71
CA LEU A 49 7.37 -7.10 -6.37
C LEU A 49 6.24 -7.64 -5.50
N ARG A 50 5.74 -6.85 -4.54
CA ARG A 50 4.61 -7.24 -3.68
C ARG A 50 3.38 -7.61 -4.51
N THR A 51 3.05 -6.86 -5.55
CA THR A 51 1.88 -7.16 -6.39
C THR A 51 2.07 -8.46 -7.18
N LYS A 52 3.28 -8.70 -7.69
CA LYS A 52 3.63 -9.96 -8.37
C LYS A 52 3.54 -11.18 -7.45
N ILE A 53 4.01 -11.05 -6.20
CA ILE A 53 3.92 -12.13 -5.20
C ILE A 53 2.46 -12.49 -4.93
N VAL A 54 1.62 -11.51 -4.61
CA VAL A 54 0.19 -11.76 -4.32
C VAL A 54 -0.51 -12.37 -5.53
N ARG A 55 -0.23 -11.87 -6.74
CA ARG A 55 -0.77 -12.45 -7.98
C ARG A 55 -0.35 -13.91 -8.16
N SER A 56 0.94 -14.21 -7.99
CA SER A 56 1.45 -15.58 -8.11
C SER A 56 0.76 -16.55 -7.14
N MET A 57 0.55 -16.14 -5.89
CA MET A 57 -0.17 -16.94 -4.90
C MET A 57 -1.62 -17.20 -5.31
N ARG A 58 -2.33 -16.16 -5.80
CA ARG A 58 -3.71 -16.30 -6.31
C ARG A 58 -3.78 -17.26 -7.50
N ASP A 59 -2.92 -17.06 -8.50
CA ASP A 59 -2.88 -17.88 -9.71
C ASP A 59 -2.63 -19.36 -9.36
N PHE A 60 -1.72 -19.62 -8.42
CA PHE A 60 -1.41 -20.97 -7.92
C PHE A 60 -2.61 -21.66 -7.27
N MET A 61 -3.38 -20.94 -6.44
CA MET A 61 -4.55 -21.48 -5.75
C MET A 61 -5.73 -21.66 -6.71
N HIS A 62 -5.97 -20.68 -7.59
CA HIS A 62 -7.03 -20.73 -8.58
C HIS A 62 -6.87 -21.91 -9.54
N ALA A 63 -5.64 -22.19 -10.00
CA ALA A 63 -5.34 -23.35 -10.85
C ALA A 63 -5.67 -24.71 -10.19
N ARG A 64 -5.87 -24.74 -8.87
CA ARG A 64 -6.25 -25.94 -8.08
C ARG A 64 -7.73 -25.99 -7.71
N GLY A 65 -8.55 -25.08 -8.25
CA GLY A 65 -9.99 -25.02 -8.00
C GLY A 65 -10.37 -24.36 -6.67
N PHE A 66 -9.45 -23.65 -6.00
CA PHE A 66 -9.82 -22.81 -4.86
C PHE A 66 -10.61 -21.59 -5.32
N ILE A 67 -11.59 -21.18 -4.51
CA ILE A 67 -12.41 -19.99 -4.73
C ILE A 67 -11.97 -18.91 -3.75
N GLU A 68 -11.64 -17.72 -4.27
CA GLU A 68 -11.33 -16.55 -3.43
C GLU A 68 -12.62 -16.02 -2.79
N VAL A 69 -12.60 -15.78 -1.49
CA VAL A 69 -13.74 -15.27 -0.71
C VAL A 69 -13.29 -14.13 0.19
N GLU A 70 -14.17 -13.17 0.42
CA GLU A 70 -13.98 -12.12 1.41
C GLU A 70 -14.84 -12.40 2.64
N THR A 71 -14.24 -12.31 3.82
CA THR A 71 -14.93 -12.48 5.11
C THR A 71 -15.04 -11.13 5.83
N PRO A 72 -16.04 -10.93 6.70
CA PRO A 72 -16.17 -9.68 7.46
C PRO A 72 -14.88 -9.33 8.22
N ILE A 73 -14.41 -8.09 8.05
CA ILE A 73 -13.28 -7.55 8.83
C ILE A 73 -13.74 -7.18 10.23
N LEU A 74 -14.91 -6.56 10.35
CA LEU A 74 -15.52 -6.21 11.62
C LEU A 74 -16.38 -7.37 12.13
N VAL A 75 -15.99 -7.95 13.26
CA VAL A 75 -16.66 -9.09 13.89
C VAL A 75 -17.09 -8.74 15.32
N PRO A 76 -18.16 -9.36 15.85
CA PRO A 76 -18.57 -9.11 17.24
C PRO A 76 -17.60 -9.73 18.26
N VAL A 77 -16.84 -10.74 17.85
CA VAL A 77 -15.91 -11.49 18.70
C VAL A 77 -14.66 -11.81 17.90
N ALA A 78 -13.48 -11.40 18.38
CA ALA A 78 -12.21 -11.79 17.79
C ALA A 78 -11.92 -13.27 18.03
N GLY A 79 -11.40 -13.93 16.99
CA GLY A 79 -10.98 -15.33 17.04
C GLY A 79 -10.03 -15.66 15.89
N GLY A 80 -9.48 -16.87 15.89
CA GLY A 80 -8.61 -17.37 14.82
C GLY A 80 -7.11 -17.06 14.98
N ALA A 81 -6.73 -16.23 15.95
CA ALA A 81 -5.34 -15.98 16.32
C ALA A 81 -5.22 -15.53 17.79
N GLN A 82 -4.05 -15.73 18.40
CA GLN A 82 -3.74 -15.19 19.73
C GLN A 82 -3.08 -13.81 19.56
N ALA A 83 -3.88 -12.75 19.60
CA ALA A 83 -3.42 -11.37 19.50
C ALA A 83 -4.38 -10.41 20.23
N THR A 84 -3.87 -9.26 20.66
CA THR A 84 -4.71 -8.17 21.17
C THR A 84 -5.39 -7.47 19.99
N PRO A 85 -6.73 -7.41 19.94
CA PRO A 85 -7.41 -6.84 18.79
C PRO A 85 -7.67 -5.33 18.95
N PHE A 86 -8.01 -4.67 17.83
CA PHE A 86 -8.51 -3.30 17.85
C PHE A 86 -10.01 -3.30 18.07
N ALA A 87 -10.51 -2.48 19.00
CA ALA A 87 -11.95 -2.32 19.21
C ALA A 87 -12.46 -1.03 18.57
N THR A 88 -13.65 -1.09 17.98
CA THR A 88 -14.40 0.05 17.44
C THR A 88 -15.89 -0.06 17.77
N HIS A 89 -16.70 0.93 17.40
CA HIS A 89 -18.13 0.98 17.72
C HIS A 89 -19.00 1.23 16.49
N HIS A 90 -20.02 0.38 16.31
CA HIS A 90 -21.01 0.55 15.27
C HIS A 90 -22.21 1.37 15.82
N ASN A 91 -22.28 2.65 15.45
CA ASN A 91 -23.26 3.59 16.01
C ASN A 91 -24.73 3.15 15.87
N GLN A 92 -25.18 2.78 14.66
CA GLN A 92 -26.59 2.42 14.42
C GLN A 92 -27.02 1.13 15.14
N LEU A 93 -26.09 0.20 15.35
CA LEU A 93 -26.36 -1.09 15.99
C LEU A 93 -26.08 -1.02 17.50
N ASN A 94 -25.52 0.10 17.98
CA ASN A 94 -25.08 0.32 19.35
C ASN A 94 -24.29 -0.86 19.93
N ARG A 95 -23.26 -1.30 19.19
CA ARG A 95 -22.46 -2.49 19.50
C ARG A 95 -20.98 -2.26 19.25
N ILE A 96 -20.16 -2.88 20.10
CA ILE A 96 -18.73 -2.97 19.91
C ILE A 96 -18.45 -3.98 18.79
N CYS A 97 -17.54 -3.61 17.89
CA CYS A 97 -17.00 -4.50 16.87
C CYS A 97 -15.49 -4.55 17.03
N ILE A 98 -14.92 -5.66 16.60
CA ILE A 98 -13.51 -5.97 16.67
C ILE A 98 -12.98 -6.22 15.26
#